data_AF-A0A8J3Z296-F1
#
_entry.id   AF-A0A8J3Z296-F1
#
_cell.length_a   1.000
_cell.length_b   1.000
_cell.length_c   1.000
_cell.angle_alpha   90.00
_cell.angle_beta   90.00
_cell.angle_gamma   90.00
#
_symmetry.space_group_name_H-M   'P 1'
#
loop_
_entity.id
_entity.type
_entity.pdbx_description
1 polymer ?
#
loop_
_entity_poly.entity_id
_entity_poly.type
_entity_poly.pdbx_seq_one_letter_code
_entity_poly.pdbx_strand_id
1 'polypeptide(L)'
;MERRNPYLVLGLPFGASRDEAVRAFARRTKFLRREGPAGRTRHTDLTGALHEIETAPPDAPARMAPYRIPVDPGSASLSSAGLLGEGVFAPPPEVLEVSPDLGDLRRDAAFEYLRHVVRARGQRLGPPAP
;
A
#
# COMPACT_ATOMS: atom_id res chain seq x y z
N MET A 1 15.33 -15.38 9.26
CA MET A 1 14.46 -15.25 8.08
C MET A 1 13.10 -14.78 8.57
N GLU A 2 12.61 -13.67 8.03
CA GLU A 2 11.30 -13.12 8.34
C GLU A 2 10.22 -14.18 8.02
N ARG A 3 9.44 -14.61 9.02
CA ARG A 3 8.39 -15.63 8.86
C ARG A 3 7.25 -15.03 8.03
N ARG A 4 7.27 -15.24 6.71
CA ARG A 4 6.19 -14.84 5.81
C ARG A 4 5.05 -15.84 5.88
N ASN A 5 3.81 -15.35 5.94
CA ASN A 5 2.63 -16.20 5.97
C ASN A 5 2.50 -17.02 4.66
N PRO A 6 2.53 -18.37 4.71
CA PRO A 6 2.51 -19.22 3.53
C PRO A 6 1.21 -19.10 2.72
N TYR A 7 0.08 -18.83 3.38
CA TYR A 7 -1.21 -18.63 2.71
C TYR A 7 -1.21 -17.33 1.89
N LEU A 8 -0.59 -16.26 2.39
CA LEU A 8 -0.43 -15.01 1.62
C LEU A 8 0.54 -15.20 0.44
N VAL A 9 1.64 -15.94 0.68
CA VAL A 9 2.62 -16.30 -0.36
C VAL A 9 2.02 -17.18 -1.46
N LEU A 10 0.94 -17.93 -1.19
CA LEU A 10 0.18 -18.70 -2.19
C LEU A 10 -1.12 -18.02 -2.67
N GLY A 11 -1.56 -16.95 -2.00
CA GLY A 11 -2.76 -16.19 -2.37
C GLY A 11 -4.03 -16.95 -2.04
N LEU A 12 -4.03 -17.65 -0.91
CA LEU A 12 -5.11 -18.49 -0.45
C LEU A 12 -5.70 -17.96 0.86
N PRO A 13 -6.98 -18.22 1.14
CA PRO A 13 -7.52 -18.00 2.46
C PRO A 13 -6.81 -18.88 3.49
N PHE A 14 -6.72 -18.40 4.72
CA PHE A 14 -6.19 -19.21 5.82
C PHE A 14 -7.03 -20.47 6.03
N GLY A 15 -6.37 -21.61 6.26
CA GLY A 15 -7.04 -22.89 6.42
C GLY A 15 -7.44 -23.58 5.12
N ALA A 16 -7.06 -23.03 3.95
CA ALA A 16 -7.17 -23.72 2.68
C ALA A 16 -6.55 -25.13 2.74
N SER A 17 -7.19 -26.07 2.07
CA SER A 17 -6.76 -27.48 2.04
C SER A 17 -5.41 -27.64 1.34
N ARG A 18 -4.73 -28.77 1.61
CA ARG A 18 -3.50 -29.13 0.91
C ARG A 18 -3.68 -29.15 -0.61
N ASP A 19 -4.79 -29.68 -1.09
CA ASP A 19 -5.08 -29.76 -2.53
C ASP A 19 -5.24 -28.36 -3.16
N GLU A 20 -5.83 -27.41 -2.42
CA GLU A 20 -5.91 -26.02 -2.86
C GLU A 20 -4.54 -25.35 -2.89
N ALA A 21 -3.68 -25.62 -1.91
CA ALA A 21 -2.30 -25.15 -1.88
C ALA A 21 -1.50 -25.64 -3.08
N VAL A 22 -1.59 -26.93 -3.42
CA VAL A 22 -0.94 -27.53 -4.60
C VAL A 22 -1.45 -26.88 -5.89
N ARG A 23 -2.77 -26.71 -6.03
CA ARG A 23 -3.36 -26.04 -7.20
C ARG A 23 -2.91 -24.58 -7.31
N ALA A 24 -2.85 -23.85 -6.21
CA ALA A 24 -2.40 -22.45 -6.20
C ALA A 24 -0.93 -22.33 -6.54
N PHE A 25 -0.08 -23.21 -6.00
CA PHE A 25 1.33 -23.32 -6.35
C PHE A 25 1.48 -23.48 -7.87
N ALA A 26 0.89 -24.53 -8.45
CA ALA A 26 1.01 -24.81 -9.88
C ALA A 26 0.58 -23.62 -10.77
N ARG A 27 -0.49 -22.92 -10.40
CA ARG A 27 -0.92 -21.69 -11.09
C ARG A 27 0.16 -20.62 -11.00
N ARG A 28 0.66 -20.29 -9.81
CA ARG A 28 1.67 -19.24 -9.61
C ARG A 28 3.00 -19.57 -10.27
N THR A 29 3.47 -20.82 -10.21
CA THR A 29 4.72 -21.24 -10.86
C THR A 29 4.63 -21.05 -12.39
N LYS A 30 3.45 -21.30 -12.99
CA LYS A 30 3.22 -21.05 -14.42
C LYS A 30 3.33 -19.56 -14.78
N PHE A 31 2.86 -18.66 -13.92
CA PHE A 31 3.01 -17.22 -14.13
C PHE A 31 4.45 -16.76 -13.95
N LEU A 32 5.17 -17.25 -12.94
CA LEU A 32 6.57 -16.88 -12.69
C LEU A 32 7.52 -17.23 -13.83
N ARG A 33 7.26 -18.31 -14.57
CA ARG A 33 8.04 -18.68 -15.77
C ARG A 33 8.03 -17.58 -16.84
N ARG A 34 7.01 -16.72 -16.85
CA ARG A 34 6.90 -15.59 -17.79
C ARG A 34 7.66 -14.35 -17.33
N GLU A 35 8.06 -14.27 -16.06
CA GLU A 35 8.72 -13.09 -15.46
C GLU A 35 10.26 -13.14 -15.52
N GLY A 36 10.86 -14.17 -16.10
CA GLY A 36 12.30 -14.24 -16.30
C GLY A 36 13.12 -14.32 -14.99
N PRO A 37 14.27 -13.62 -14.86
CA PRO A 37 15.17 -13.74 -13.71
C PRO A 37 14.53 -13.38 -12.36
N ALA A 38 13.61 -12.40 -12.33
CA ALA A 38 12.89 -11.98 -11.14
C ALA A 38 11.97 -13.09 -10.57
N GLY A 39 11.57 -14.04 -11.42
CA GLY A 39 10.73 -15.17 -11.03
C GLY A 39 11.45 -16.22 -10.17
N ARG A 40 12.80 -16.26 -10.17
CA ARG A 40 13.56 -17.27 -9.42
C ARG A 40 13.46 -17.10 -7.91
N THR A 41 13.60 -15.87 -7.42
CA THR A 41 13.48 -15.57 -5.98
C THR A 41 12.07 -15.89 -5.48
N ARG A 42 11.06 -15.51 -6.26
CA ARG A 42 9.65 -15.80 -5.97
C ARG A 42 9.34 -17.31 -6.02
N HIS A 43 10.06 -18.08 -6.81
CA HIS A 43 9.89 -19.54 -6.87
C HIS A 43 10.33 -20.20 -5.56
N THR A 44 11.46 -19.79 -4.99
CA THR A 44 11.94 -20.30 -3.69
C THR A 44 10.93 -20.02 -2.58
N ASP A 45 10.36 -18.82 -2.57
CA ASP A 45 9.31 -18.44 -1.60
C ASP A 45 8.06 -19.32 -1.72
N LEU A 46 7.62 -19.62 -2.95
CA LEU A 46 6.46 -20.50 -3.17
C LEU A 46 6.72 -21.94 -2.72
N THR A 47 7.92 -22.46 -2.97
CA THR A 47 8.30 -23.81 -2.52
C THR A 47 8.32 -23.88 -0.99
N GLY A 48 8.90 -22.87 -0.34
CA GLY A 48 8.90 -22.77 1.12
C GLY A 48 7.49 -22.71 1.69
N ALA A 49 6.61 -21.89 1.10
CA ALA A 49 5.23 -21.76 1.53
C ALA A 49 4.41 -23.05 1.37
N LEU A 50 4.60 -23.79 0.27
CA LEU A 50 3.92 -25.07 0.07
C LEU A 50 4.38 -26.09 1.13
N HIS A 51 5.69 -26.19 1.36
CA HIS A 51 6.25 -27.11 2.34
C HIS A 51 5.76 -26.82 3.77
N GLU A 52 5.63 -25.54 4.13
CA GLU A 52 5.10 -25.12 5.43
C GLU A 52 3.62 -25.53 5.61
N ILE A 53 2.78 -25.41 4.58
CA ILE A 53 1.38 -25.87 4.65
C ILE A 53 1.30 -27.40 4.74
N GLU A 54 2.17 -28.12 4.04
CA GLU A 54 2.19 -29.59 4.07
C GLU A 54 2.66 -30.15 5.42
N THR A 55 3.57 -29.45 6.08
CA THR A 55 4.13 -29.85 7.39
C THR A 55 3.35 -29.29 8.57
N ALA A 56 2.36 -28.42 8.33
CA ALA A 56 1.59 -27.78 9.38
C ALA A 56 0.73 -28.82 10.15
N PRO A 57 0.83 -28.86 11.50
CA PRO A 57 0.07 -29.79 12.32
C PRO A 57 -1.44 -29.61 12.10
N PRO A 58 -2.28 -30.67 12.12
CA PRO A 58 -3.71 -30.59 11.78
C PRO A 58 -4.52 -29.65 12.67
N ASP A 59 -3.99 -29.26 13.83
CA ASP A 59 -4.69 -28.51 14.84
C ASP A 59 -4.81 -27.02 14.49
N ALA A 60 -6.01 -26.61 14.06
CA ALA A 60 -6.32 -25.24 13.62
C ALA A 60 -5.95 -24.13 14.63
N PRO A 61 -6.20 -24.25 15.96
CA PRO A 61 -5.83 -23.20 16.91
C PRO A 61 -4.31 -23.01 17.03
N ALA A 62 -3.53 -24.10 16.95
CA ALA A 62 -2.07 -24.04 16.99
C ALA A 62 -1.50 -23.38 15.72
N ARG A 63 -2.13 -23.59 14.55
CA ARG A 63 -1.77 -22.90 13.29
C ARG A 63 -1.99 -21.40 13.35
N MET A 64 -2.94 -20.92 14.16
CA MET A 64 -3.27 -19.49 14.26
C MET A 64 -2.33 -18.72 15.19
N ALA A 65 -1.63 -19.39 16.10
CA ALA A 65 -0.78 -18.75 17.10
C ALA A 65 0.25 -17.76 16.52
N PRO A 66 0.93 -18.04 15.39
CA PRO A 66 1.87 -17.09 14.77
C PRO A 66 1.21 -15.85 14.16
N TYR A 67 -0.12 -15.87 13.98
CA TYR A 67 -0.89 -14.81 13.31
C TYR A 67 -1.74 -13.99 14.27
N ARG A 68 -1.69 -14.29 15.58
CA ARG A 68 -2.41 -13.51 16.58
C ARG A 68 -1.59 -12.26 16.91
N ILE A 69 -2.21 -11.11 16.71
CA ILE A 69 -1.72 -9.85 17.26
C ILE A 69 -2.08 -9.88 18.75
N PRO A 70 -1.10 -9.80 19.67
CA PRO A 70 -1.41 -9.66 21.07
C PRO A 70 -2.22 -8.38 21.25
N VAL A 71 -3.43 -8.51 21.80
CA VAL A 71 -4.23 -7.36 22.19
C VAL A 71 -3.44 -6.63 23.27
N ASP A 72 -3.13 -5.36 23.04
CA ASP A 72 -2.62 -4.50 24.10
C ASP A 72 -3.70 -4.44 25.19
N PRO A 73 -3.44 -4.92 26.42
CA PRO A 73 -4.43 -4.88 27.48
C PRO A 73 -4.91 -3.45 27.81
N GLY A 74 -4.12 -2.42 27.46
CA GLY A 74 -4.53 -1.02 27.56
C GLY A 74 -5.61 -0.60 26.55
N SER A 75 -5.73 -1.29 25.41
CA SER A 75 -6.76 -1.02 24.39
C SER A 75 -8.17 -1.45 24.81
N ALA A 76 -8.29 -2.38 25.76
CA ALA A 76 -9.56 -2.77 26.35
C ALA A 76 -10.02 -1.79 27.44
N SER A 77 -9.09 -1.00 27.98
CA SER A 77 -9.39 0.15 28.85
C SER A 77 -9.77 1.36 27.98
N LEU A 78 -10.70 1.17 27.04
CA LEU A 78 -11.55 2.27 26.62
C LEU A 78 -12.36 2.62 27.87
N SER A 79 -11.87 3.59 28.63
CA SER A 79 -12.65 4.26 29.64
C SER A 79 -13.98 4.66 28.98
N SER A 80 -15.05 4.72 29.75
CA SER A 80 -16.37 5.17 29.30
C SER A 80 -16.36 6.55 28.59
N ALA A 81 -15.22 7.27 28.58
CA ALA A 81 -14.95 8.43 27.75
C ALA A 81 -14.70 8.12 26.25
N GLY A 82 -14.13 6.96 25.90
CA GLY A 82 -13.90 6.50 24.52
C GLY A 82 -15.17 6.06 23.78
N LEU A 83 -16.29 5.89 24.50
CA LEU A 83 -17.62 5.68 23.92
C LEU A 83 -18.27 7.00 23.43
N LEU A 84 -17.71 8.15 23.81
CA LEU A 84 -18.30 9.47 23.55
C LEU A 84 -17.35 10.50 22.90
N GLY A 85 -16.09 10.20 22.55
CA GLY A 85 -15.31 11.23 21.84
C GLY A 85 -13.93 10.89 21.31
N GLU A 86 -13.16 10.00 21.92
CA GLU A 86 -11.81 9.69 21.45
C GLU A 86 -11.57 8.18 21.50
N GLY A 87 -11.71 7.55 20.34
CA GLY A 87 -11.43 6.13 20.16
C GLY A 87 -10.81 5.90 18.80
N VAL A 88 -10.24 4.72 18.59
CA VAL A 88 -9.63 4.30 17.32
C VAL A 88 -10.59 4.48 16.11
N PHE A 89 -11.90 4.46 16.36
CA PHE A 89 -12.95 4.65 15.36
C PHE A 89 -13.51 6.08 15.26
N ALA A 90 -13.00 7.01 16.07
CA ALA A 90 -13.36 8.43 16.07
C ALA A 90 -12.07 9.26 16.16
N PRO A 91 -11.25 9.32 15.09
CA PRO A 91 -10.08 10.18 15.08
C PRO A 91 -10.51 11.65 15.22
N PRO A 92 -9.70 12.50 15.88
CA PRO A 92 -9.97 13.93 15.93
C PRO A 92 -10.02 14.51 14.51
N PRO A 93 -10.85 15.55 14.26
CA PRO A 93 -10.94 16.16 12.95
C PRO A 93 -9.57 16.68 12.51
N GLU A 94 -9.09 16.17 11.38
CA GLU A 94 -7.84 16.63 10.78
C GLU A 94 -8.05 18.04 10.22
N VAL A 95 -7.22 18.98 10.67
CA VAL A 95 -7.26 20.36 10.17
C VAL A 95 -6.65 20.33 8.77
N LEU A 96 -7.49 20.46 7.75
CA LEU A 96 -7.02 20.70 6.38
C LEU A 96 -6.40 22.10 6.32
N GLU A 97 -5.09 22.17 6.12
CA GLU A 97 -4.45 23.44 5.76
C GLU A 97 -5.08 23.92 4.46
N VAL A 98 -5.75 25.07 4.53
CA VAL A 98 -6.37 25.71 3.38
C VAL A 98 -5.24 26.04 2.40
N SER A 99 -5.18 25.28 1.31
CA SER A 99 -4.30 25.56 0.18
C SER A 99 -4.63 26.97 -0.33
N PRO A 100 -3.63 27.77 -0.76
CA PRO A 100 -3.87 29.08 -1.36
C PRO A 100 -4.98 29.01 -2.42
N ASP A 101 -5.87 30.01 -2.43
CA ASP A 101 -7.01 30.04 -3.34
C ASP A 101 -6.54 29.83 -4.78
N LEU A 102 -7.05 28.77 -5.41
CA LEU A 102 -6.77 28.43 -6.81
C LEU A 102 -7.08 29.61 -7.74
N GLY A 103 -8.03 30.47 -7.37
CA GLY A 103 -8.35 31.70 -8.08
C GLY A 103 -7.19 32.69 -8.11
N ASP A 104 -6.53 32.90 -6.98
CA ASP A 104 -5.41 33.83 -6.85
C ASP A 104 -4.15 33.27 -7.54
N LEU A 105 -3.83 32.00 -7.32
CA LEU A 105 -2.75 31.30 -8.04
C LEU A 105 -2.91 31.37 -9.56
N ARG A 106 -4.15 31.21 -10.05
CA ARG A 106 -4.43 31.28 -11.48
C ARG A 106 -4.29 32.71 -12.01
N ARG A 107 -4.66 33.72 -11.23
CA ARG A 107 -4.52 35.14 -11.61
C ARG A 107 -3.03 35.53 -11.69
N ASP A 108 -2.24 35.12 -10.72
CA ASP A 108 -0.80 35.40 -10.67
C ASP A 108 -0.05 34.72 -11.81
N ALA A 109 -0.37 33.45 -12.08
CA ALA A 109 0.20 32.71 -13.20
C ALA A 109 -0.13 33.35 -14.56
N ALA A 110 -1.38 33.82 -14.74
CA ALA A 110 -1.79 34.50 -15.97
C ALA A 110 -1.04 35.82 -16.17
N PHE A 111 -0.82 36.58 -15.10
CA PHE A 111 -0.09 37.84 -15.15
C PHE A 111 1.39 37.63 -15.53
N GLU A 112 2.07 36.67 -14.91
CA GLU A 112 3.46 36.33 -15.25
C GLU A 112 3.60 35.81 -16.69
N TYR A 113 2.63 35.00 -17.16
CA TYR A 113 2.62 34.55 -18.55
C TYR A 113 2.49 35.72 -19.53
N LEU A 114 1.55 36.65 -19.30
CA LEU A 114 1.39 37.83 -20.15
C LEU A 114 2.66 38.70 -20.16
N ARG A 115 3.26 38.92 -18.99
CA ARG A 115 4.52 39.65 -18.85
C ARG A 115 5.66 39.00 -19.64
N HIS A 116 5.75 37.67 -19.59
CA HIS A 116 6.73 36.92 -20.39
C HIS A 116 6.49 37.10 -21.90
N VAL A 117 5.25 36.95 -22.37
CA VAL A 117 4.89 37.09 -23.79
C VAL A 117 5.19 38.51 -24.30
N VAL A 118 4.86 39.55 -23.54
CA VAL A 118 5.14 40.94 -23.90
C VAL A 118 6.65 41.17 -24.02
N ARG A 119 7.45 40.69 -23.06
CA ARG A 119 8.92 40.79 -23.13
C ARG A 119 9.49 40.07 -24.34
N ALA A 120 9.07 38.82 -24.57
CA ALA A 120 9.51 38.02 -25.70
C ALA A 120 9.16 38.69 -27.03
N ARG A 121 7.99 39.35 -27.12
CA ARG A 121 7.56 40.09 -28.31
C ARG A 121 8.34 41.39 -28.48
N GLY A 122 8.59 42.14 -27.41
CA GLY A 122 9.41 43.36 -27.44
C GLY A 122 10.85 43.08 -27.89
N GLN A 123 11.44 41.97 -27.44
CA GLN A 123 12.76 41.54 -27.89
C GLN A 123 12.82 41.19 -29.38
N ARG A 124 11.72 40.71 -29.96
CA ARG A 124 11.62 40.40 -31.40
C ARG A 124 11.42 41.64 -32.29
N LEU A 125 10.83 42.70 -31.75
CA LEU A 125 10.52 43.91 -32.52
C LEU A 125 11.74 44.85 -32.67
N GLY A 126 12.80 44.64 -31.89
CA GLY A 126 13.97 45.53 -31.87
C GLY A 126 13.65 46.93 -31.33
N PRO A 127 14.64 47.72 -30.92
CA PRO A 127 14.40 49.11 -30.56
C PRO A 127 13.86 49.87 -31.78
N PRO A 128 12.90 50.80 -31.62
CA PRO A 128 12.49 51.66 -32.72
C PRO A 128 13.72 52.42 -33.23
N ALA A 129 13.89 52.46 -34.55
CA ALA A 129 14.97 53.22 -35.18
C ALA A 129 14.84 54.72 -34.81
N PRO A 130 15.96 55.40 -34.53
CA PRO A 130 15.98 56.81 -34.14
C PRO A 130 15.52 57.75 -35.26
#